data_AF-A0A2V8HA45-F1
#
_entry.id   AF-A0A2V8HA45-F1
#
_cell.length_a   1.000
_cell.length_b   1.000
_cell.length_c   1.000
_cell.angle_alpha   90.00
_cell.angle_beta   90.00
_cell.angle_gamma   90.00
#
_symmetry.space_group_name_H-M   'P 1'
#
loop_
_entity.id
_entity.type
_entity.pdbx_description
1 polymer ?
#
loop_
_entity_poly.entity_id
_entity_poly.type
_entity_poly.pdbx_seq_one_letter_code
_entity_poly.pdbx_strand_id
1 'polypeptide(L)'
;MTTTTYQSQYGADLPARVYSAAQGPSRYSVTVVDYSPIEKILTAKAQKCPVRGDEGCYGGTGFSGVGHWRLDYQGAIVYATWKFIQRDAKVTQLVWNTDYGVGGHQIHLTNRDGSRTMAAIYMHVQKLYIIEGTVPKGLPEPALFQQSFGWLDENGKELRYQSLYHHAFPAPPRGAPPNQENPGNDR
;
A
#
# COMPACT_ATOMS: atom_id res chain seq x y z
N MET A 1 14.82 8.24 -9.12
CA MET A 1 13.49 7.64 -9.34
C MET A 1 13.60 6.65 -10.47
N THR A 2 13.02 5.47 -10.33
CA THR A 2 13.02 4.42 -11.36
C THR A 2 11.58 4.00 -11.65
N THR A 3 11.22 3.87 -12.93
CA THR A 3 9.93 3.30 -13.35
C THR A 3 10.06 1.78 -13.42
N THR A 4 9.06 1.06 -12.94
CA THR A 4 9.02 -0.41 -12.92
C THR A 4 7.58 -0.92 -13.09
N THR A 5 7.44 -2.23 -13.10
CA THR A 5 6.15 -2.93 -13.09
C THR A 5 5.97 -3.66 -11.77
N TYR A 6 4.78 -3.56 -11.18
CA TYR A 6 4.39 -4.31 -9.99
C TYR A 6 3.31 -5.31 -10.36
N GLN A 7 3.57 -6.60 -10.16
CA GLN A 7 2.56 -7.63 -10.34
C GLN A 7 1.64 -7.67 -9.11
N SER A 8 0.33 -7.48 -9.34
CA SER A 8 -0.74 -7.57 -8.34
C SER A 8 -1.08 -9.02 -7.96
N GLN A 9 -2.02 -9.24 -7.04
CA GLN A 9 -2.36 -10.57 -6.54
C GLN A 9 -2.91 -11.48 -7.64
N TYR A 10 -3.78 -10.93 -8.51
CA TYR A 10 -4.38 -11.66 -9.63
C TYR A 10 -3.60 -11.48 -10.94
N GLY A 11 -2.37 -10.97 -10.83
CA GLY A 11 -1.40 -10.92 -11.92
C GLY A 11 -1.74 -9.85 -12.97
N ALA A 12 -2.16 -8.67 -12.52
CA ALA A 12 -2.10 -7.44 -13.31
C ALA A 12 -0.69 -6.86 -13.22
N ASP A 13 -0.12 -6.51 -14.37
CA ASP A 13 1.14 -5.79 -14.44
C ASP A 13 0.87 -4.30 -14.33
N LEU A 14 1.03 -3.76 -13.13
CA LEU A 14 0.68 -2.38 -12.80
C LEU A 14 1.89 -1.44 -12.95
N PRO A 15 1.70 -0.22 -13.50
CA PRO A 15 2.75 0.79 -13.52
C PRO A 15 3.18 1.14 -12.09
N ALA A 16 4.49 1.22 -11.85
CA ALA A 16 5.03 1.58 -10.56
C ALA A 16 6.25 2.50 -10.67
N ARG A 17 6.49 3.27 -9.61
CA ARG A 17 7.67 4.13 -9.46
C ARG A 17 8.34 3.87 -8.13
N VAL A 18 9.67 3.79 -8.13
CA VAL A 18 10.48 3.62 -6.94
C VAL A 18 11.36 4.86 -6.72
N TYR A 19 11.24 5.46 -5.54
CA TYR A 19 12.06 6.56 -5.07
C TYR A 19 12.98 5.99 -4.00
N SER A 20 14.30 6.05 -4.23
CA SER A 20 15.28 5.45 -3.31
C SER A 20 16.24 6.50 -2.79
N ALA A 21 16.69 6.32 -1.56
CA ALA A 21 17.76 7.08 -0.94
C ALA A 21 18.68 6.13 -0.15
N ALA A 22 19.94 6.53 0.02
CA ALA A 22 20.92 5.81 0.82
C ALA A 22 21.64 6.78 1.76
N GLN A 23 21.95 6.32 2.97
CA GLN A 23 22.75 7.05 3.95
C GLN A 23 23.74 6.07 4.59
N GLY A 24 24.99 6.15 4.16
CA GLY A 24 25.98 5.12 4.48
C GLY A 24 25.47 3.72 4.08
N PRO A 25 25.45 2.73 5.00
CA PRO A 25 24.95 1.38 4.72
C PRO A 25 23.41 1.24 4.82
N SER A 26 22.69 2.30 5.18
CA SER A 26 21.23 2.29 5.30
C SER A 26 20.57 2.62 3.96
N ARG A 27 19.49 1.92 3.64
CA ARG A 27 18.72 2.08 2.40
C ARG A 27 17.26 2.38 2.69
N TYR A 28 16.69 3.25 1.89
CA TYR A 28 15.31 3.71 2.03
C TYR A 28 14.64 3.72 0.67
N SER A 29 13.36 3.36 0.63
CA SER A 29 12.59 3.41 -0.60
C SER A 29 11.11 3.70 -0.36
N VAL A 30 10.52 4.41 -1.30
CA VAL A 30 9.07 4.53 -1.47
C VAL A 30 8.71 3.95 -2.83
N THR A 31 7.91 2.90 -2.84
CA THR A 31 7.30 2.36 -4.07
C THR A 31 5.86 2.84 -4.15
N VAL A 32 5.50 3.45 -5.27
CA VAL A 32 4.14 3.87 -5.58
C VAL A 32 3.66 3.05 -6.77
N VAL A 33 2.58 2.28 -6.58
CA VAL A 33 1.95 1.46 -7.62
C VAL A 33 0.62 2.08 -8.00
N ASP A 34 0.41 2.31 -9.30
CA ASP A 34 -0.83 2.84 -9.84
C ASP A 34 -1.81 1.69 -10.11
N TYR A 35 -2.86 1.61 -9.29
CA TYR A 35 -3.95 0.64 -9.42
C TYR A 35 -5.08 1.14 -10.34
N SER A 36 -5.06 2.38 -10.83
CA SER A 36 -6.12 2.89 -11.72
C SER A 36 -6.37 2.06 -12.99
N PRO A 37 -5.39 1.35 -13.61
CA PRO A 37 -5.67 0.51 -14.77
C PRO A 37 -6.14 -0.91 -14.43
N ILE A 38 -6.28 -1.29 -13.15
CA ILE A 38 -6.45 -2.69 -12.73
C ILE A 38 -7.70 -3.36 -13.33
N GLU A 39 -8.83 -2.64 -13.36
CA GLU A 39 -10.08 -3.14 -13.95
C GLU A 39 -9.90 -3.48 -15.43
N LYS A 40 -9.29 -2.56 -16.19
CA LYS A 40 -9.04 -2.76 -17.62
C LYS A 40 -8.12 -3.96 -17.87
N ILE A 41 -7.03 -4.06 -17.11
CA ILE A 41 -6.04 -5.13 -17.29
C ILE A 41 -6.65 -6.50 -16.98
N LEU A 42 -7.29 -6.64 -15.83
CA LEU A 42 -7.83 -7.94 -15.40
C LEU A 42 -9.07 -8.35 -16.19
N THR A 43 -9.92 -7.40 -16.58
CA THR A 43 -11.05 -7.67 -17.50
C THR A 43 -10.56 -8.16 -18.86
N ALA A 44 -9.52 -7.54 -19.43
CA ALA A 44 -8.93 -7.98 -20.69
C ALA A 44 -8.29 -9.37 -20.58
N LYS A 45 -7.64 -9.67 -19.44
CA LYS A 45 -7.07 -11.00 -19.17
C LYS A 45 -8.16 -12.07 -19.08
N ALA A 46 -9.28 -11.75 -18.46
CA ALA A 46 -10.42 -12.65 -18.28
C ALA A 46 -11.10 -13.07 -19.59
N GLN A 47 -11.03 -12.24 -20.65
CA GLN A 47 -11.56 -12.59 -21.99
C GLN A 47 -10.86 -13.82 -22.60
N LYS A 48 -9.63 -14.13 -22.16
CA LYS A 48 -8.85 -15.26 -22.67
C LYS A 48 -9.11 -16.55 -21.91
N CYS A 49 -10.06 -16.56 -20.97
CA CYS A 49 -10.31 -17.73 -20.15
C CYS A 49 -11.02 -18.85 -20.93
N PRO A 50 -10.53 -20.10 -20.80
CA PRO A 50 -11.06 -21.22 -21.56
C PRO A 50 -12.43 -21.70 -21.06
N VAL A 51 -12.81 -21.42 -19.81
CA VAL A 51 -14.07 -21.88 -19.20
C VAL A 51 -14.92 -20.70 -18.79
N ARG A 52 -16.17 -20.68 -19.27
CA ARG A 52 -17.11 -19.58 -19.10
C ARG A 52 -17.74 -19.45 -17.70
N GLY A 53 -17.35 -20.30 -16.76
CA GLY A 53 -18.07 -20.51 -15.50
C GLY A 53 -17.20 -20.51 -14.25
N ASP A 54 -15.91 -20.14 -14.34
CA ASP A 54 -15.14 -19.85 -13.13
C ASP A 54 -15.49 -18.45 -12.62
N GLU A 55 -15.56 -18.29 -11.29
CA GLU A 55 -15.82 -16.97 -10.70
C GLU A 55 -14.73 -15.96 -11.08
N GLY A 56 -13.52 -16.47 -11.38
CA GLY A 56 -12.35 -15.71 -11.77
C GLY A 56 -12.46 -14.98 -13.10
N CYS A 57 -13.13 -15.52 -14.11
CA CYS A 57 -13.14 -14.90 -15.44
C CYS A 57 -14.43 -14.15 -15.74
N TYR A 58 -15.57 -14.54 -15.15
CA TYR A 58 -16.81 -13.78 -15.35
C TYR A 58 -17.08 -12.75 -14.27
N GLY A 59 -16.25 -12.72 -13.21
CA GLY A 59 -16.46 -11.87 -12.05
C GLY A 59 -17.69 -12.34 -11.28
N GLY A 60 -17.63 -13.59 -10.81
CA GLY A 60 -18.75 -14.40 -10.29
C GLY A 60 -19.91 -13.57 -9.72
N THR A 61 -19.80 -13.19 -8.46
CA THR A 61 -20.70 -12.23 -7.82
C THR A 61 -20.26 -10.81 -8.15
N GLY A 62 -21.18 -9.86 -8.33
CA GLY A 62 -20.85 -8.46 -8.67
C GLY A 62 -19.87 -7.77 -7.71
N PHE A 63 -19.62 -8.33 -6.52
CA PHE A 63 -18.60 -7.83 -5.58
C PHE A 63 -17.15 -8.14 -6.01
N SER A 64 -16.91 -9.20 -6.79
CA SER A 64 -15.55 -9.61 -7.16
C SER A 64 -14.97 -8.82 -8.34
N GLY A 65 -15.85 -8.36 -9.24
CA GLY A 65 -15.48 -7.73 -10.51
C GLY A 65 -14.92 -8.74 -11.51
N VAL A 66 -15.11 -8.49 -12.81
CA VAL A 66 -14.58 -9.34 -13.89
C VAL A 66 -13.06 -9.48 -13.76
N GLY A 67 -12.52 -10.69 -13.85
CA GLY A 67 -11.09 -10.91 -13.63
C GLY A 67 -10.63 -10.71 -12.18
N HIS A 68 -11.55 -10.66 -11.21
CA HIS A 68 -11.29 -10.37 -9.79
C HIS A 68 -10.69 -8.98 -9.50
N TRP A 69 -10.90 -8.01 -10.39
CA TRP A 69 -10.26 -6.70 -10.23
C TRP A 69 -10.62 -5.98 -8.92
N ARG A 70 -11.86 -6.15 -8.42
CA ARG A 70 -12.27 -5.55 -7.14
C ARG A 70 -11.58 -6.25 -5.98
N LEU A 71 -11.48 -7.59 -6.02
CA LEU A 71 -10.78 -8.35 -4.98
C LEU A 71 -9.29 -8.02 -4.94
N ASP A 72 -8.65 -7.87 -6.11
CA ASP A 72 -7.24 -7.49 -6.20
C ASP A 72 -6.99 -6.08 -5.63
N TYR A 73 -7.85 -5.13 -6.00
CA TYR A 73 -7.80 -3.78 -5.44
C TYR A 73 -8.02 -3.79 -3.91
N GLN A 74 -9.00 -4.56 -3.42
CA GLN A 74 -9.25 -4.71 -1.98
C GLN A 74 -8.08 -5.37 -1.24
N GLY A 75 -7.50 -6.41 -1.82
CA GLY A 75 -6.41 -7.20 -1.25
C GLY A 75 -5.02 -6.56 -1.38
N ALA A 76 -4.88 -5.43 -2.07
CA ALA A 76 -3.58 -4.85 -2.42
C ALA A 76 -2.62 -4.67 -1.23
N ILE A 77 -3.12 -4.15 -0.10
CA ILE A 77 -2.32 -3.96 1.13
C ILE A 77 -1.90 -5.32 1.69
N VAL A 78 -2.85 -6.26 1.80
CA VAL A 78 -2.62 -7.62 2.32
C VAL A 78 -1.61 -8.38 1.47
N TYR A 79 -1.74 -8.32 0.14
CA TYR A 79 -0.83 -8.98 -0.79
C TYR A 79 0.58 -8.38 -0.73
N ALA A 80 0.69 -7.05 -0.65
CA ALA A 80 1.98 -6.41 -0.44
C ALA A 80 2.62 -6.84 0.87
N THR A 81 1.86 -6.91 1.97
CA THR A 81 2.34 -7.44 3.25
C THR A 81 2.78 -8.89 3.15
N TRP A 82 1.99 -9.74 2.49
CA TRP A 82 2.36 -11.14 2.26
C TRP A 82 3.71 -11.28 1.54
N LYS A 83 4.01 -10.42 0.56
CA LYS A 83 5.33 -10.40 -0.10
C LYS A 83 6.49 -10.06 0.85
N PHE A 84 6.27 -9.33 1.95
CA PHE A 84 7.29 -9.16 2.99
C PHE A 84 7.43 -10.41 3.85
N ILE A 85 6.32 -11.08 4.18
CA ILE A 85 6.31 -12.33 4.95
C ILE A 85 7.05 -13.45 4.21
N GLN A 86 7.05 -13.43 2.87
CA GLN A 86 7.78 -14.39 2.04
C GLN A 86 9.31 -14.16 2.00
N ARG A 87 9.84 -13.07 2.57
CA ARG A 87 11.29 -12.81 2.59
C ARG A 87 11.99 -13.74 3.59
N ASP A 88 13.28 -14.04 3.35
CA ASP A 88 14.14 -14.77 4.30
C ASP A 88 14.50 -13.87 5.52
N ALA A 89 13.50 -13.60 6.35
CA ALA A 89 13.57 -12.73 7.51
C ALA A 89 12.54 -13.14 8.57
N LYS A 90 12.85 -12.87 9.84
CA LYS A 90 11.90 -13.07 10.94
C LYS A 90 10.98 -11.87 11.06
N VAL A 91 9.66 -12.09 10.97
CA VAL A 91 8.66 -11.06 11.33
C VAL A 91 8.70 -10.82 12.83
N THR A 92 8.99 -9.59 13.25
CA THR A 92 9.03 -9.19 14.66
C THR A 92 7.82 -8.37 15.07
N GLN A 93 7.16 -7.71 14.12
CA GLN A 93 5.89 -7.02 14.32
C GLN A 93 5.09 -7.02 13.02
N LEU A 94 3.78 -7.24 13.13
CA LEU A 94 2.81 -7.00 12.08
C LEU A 94 1.56 -6.43 12.72
N VAL A 95 1.21 -5.19 12.38
CA VAL A 95 0.06 -4.49 12.95
C VAL A 95 -0.68 -3.71 11.88
N TRP A 96 -1.97 -3.47 12.13
CA TRP A 96 -2.70 -2.44 11.43
C TRP A 96 -2.33 -1.07 12.02
N ASN A 97 -2.14 -0.07 11.17
CA ASN A 97 -1.81 1.30 11.59
C ASN A 97 -2.57 2.31 10.71
N THR A 98 -2.57 3.57 11.12
CA THR A 98 -3.09 4.67 10.34
C THR A 98 -2.14 5.86 10.33
N ASP A 99 -2.10 6.56 9.19
CA ASP A 99 -1.41 7.84 9.03
C ASP A 99 -2.43 8.88 8.52
N TYR A 100 -2.65 9.94 9.31
CA TYR A 100 -3.68 10.98 9.08
C TYR A 100 -5.07 10.48 8.65
N GLY A 101 -5.48 9.31 9.17
CA GLY A 101 -6.76 8.67 8.90
C GLY A 101 -6.73 7.67 7.74
N VAL A 102 -5.64 7.55 6.97
CA VAL A 102 -5.48 6.50 5.96
C VAL A 102 -5.05 5.21 6.65
N GLY A 103 -5.85 4.15 6.55
CA GLY A 103 -5.54 2.85 7.14
C GLY A 103 -4.54 2.03 6.31
N GLY A 104 -3.70 1.24 6.98
CA GLY A 104 -2.68 0.42 6.35
C GLY A 104 -2.06 -0.61 7.28
N HIS A 105 -1.01 -1.27 6.79
CA HIS A 105 -0.23 -2.23 7.55
C HIS A 105 1.16 -1.68 7.87
N GLN A 106 1.66 -2.02 9.05
CA GLN A 106 3.06 -1.82 9.42
C GLN A 106 3.69 -3.18 9.74
N ILE A 107 4.84 -3.46 9.14
CA ILE A 107 5.57 -4.72 9.32
C ILE A 107 7.05 -4.46 9.60
N HIS A 108 7.59 -5.17 10.59
CA HIS A 108 9.00 -5.13 10.95
C HIS A 108 9.62 -6.51 10.81
N LEU A 109 10.82 -6.54 10.25
CA LEU A 109 11.58 -7.74 9.96
C LEU A 109 12.99 -7.64 10.54
N THR A 110 13.48 -8.75 11.09
CA THR A 110 14.92 -8.99 11.30
C THR A 110 15.42 -9.91 10.18
N ASN A 111 16.26 -9.39 9.30
CA ASN A 111 16.81 -10.13 8.17
C ASN A 111 17.90 -11.12 8.62
N ARG A 112 18.24 -12.08 7.74
CA ARG A 112 19.26 -13.11 8.01
C ARG A 112 20.64 -12.58 8.40
N ASP A 113 21.04 -11.44 7.83
CA ASP A 113 22.31 -10.75 8.15
C ASP A 113 22.24 -9.92 9.46
N GLY A 114 21.10 -9.94 10.14
CA GLY A 114 20.82 -9.16 11.35
C GLY A 114 20.45 -7.70 11.08
N SER A 115 20.38 -7.26 9.82
CA SER A 115 19.80 -5.97 9.47
C SER A 115 18.30 -5.93 9.78
N ARG A 116 17.76 -4.74 10.00
CA ARG A 116 16.35 -4.53 10.36
C ARG A 116 15.64 -3.75 9.28
N THR A 117 14.53 -4.31 8.80
CA THR A 117 13.65 -3.69 7.82
C THR A 117 12.36 -3.30 8.49
N MET A 118 11.92 -2.06 8.30
CA MET A 118 10.59 -1.60 8.69
C MET A 118 9.87 -1.05 7.47
N ALA A 119 8.62 -1.46 7.30
CA ALA A 119 7.79 -0.98 6.22
C ALA A 119 6.38 -0.59 6.68
N ALA A 120 5.84 0.45 6.06
CA ALA A 120 4.43 0.81 6.12
C ALA A 120 3.82 0.71 4.72
N ILE A 121 2.57 0.23 4.66
CA ILE A 121 1.87 -0.10 3.42
C ILE A 121 0.47 0.49 3.48
N TYR A 122 0.17 1.41 2.56
CA TYR A 122 -1.10 2.13 2.51
C TYR A 122 -1.69 2.11 1.10
N MET A 123 -3.01 2.13 0.99
CA MET A 123 -3.71 2.40 -0.26
C MET A 123 -4.42 3.74 -0.13
N HIS A 124 -4.17 4.67 -1.04
CA HIS A 124 -4.84 5.97 -1.08
C HIS A 124 -5.10 6.38 -2.53
N VAL A 125 -6.37 6.66 -2.86
CA VAL A 125 -6.82 7.13 -4.18
C VAL A 125 -6.19 6.31 -5.32
N GLN A 126 -6.46 5.00 -5.32
CA GLN A 126 -5.98 4.04 -6.32
C GLN A 126 -4.44 3.94 -6.44
N LYS A 127 -3.69 4.35 -5.43
CA LYS A 127 -2.25 4.18 -5.37
C LYS A 127 -1.86 3.40 -4.12
N LEU A 128 -1.11 2.32 -4.33
CA LEU A 128 -0.49 1.57 -3.25
C LEU A 128 0.89 2.16 -2.97
N TYR A 129 1.11 2.54 -1.72
CA TYR A 129 2.36 3.08 -1.20
C TYR A 129 3.02 2.02 -0.34
N ILE A 130 4.27 1.66 -0.65
CA ILE A 130 5.12 0.78 0.15
C ILE A 130 6.34 1.60 0.55
N ILE A 131 6.42 1.96 1.83
CA ILE A 131 7.46 2.82 2.40
C ILE A 131 8.35 1.93 3.25
N GLU A 132 9.57 1.66 2.81
CA GLU A 132 10.48 0.69 3.43
C GLU A 132 11.84 1.31 3.72
N GLY A 133 12.33 1.13 4.96
CA GLY A 133 13.71 1.41 5.34
C GLY A 133 14.39 0.15 5.84
N THR A 134 15.67 -0.03 5.49
CA THR A 134 16.53 -1.08 6.08
C THR A 134 17.84 -0.50 6.59
N VAL A 135 18.17 -0.85 7.83
CA VAL A 135 19.41 -0.44 8.51
C VAL A 135 20.21 -1.68 8.92
N PRO A 136 21.56 -1.62 8.92
CA PRO A 136 22.39 -2.69 9.44
C PRO A 136 22.14 -3.01 10.91
N LYS A 137 22.61 -4.18 11.32
CA LYS A 137 22.68 -4.58 12.73
C LYS A 137 23.43 -3.52 13.54
N GLY A 138 22.87 -3.14 14.69
CA GLY A 138 23.51 -2.22 15.64
C GLY A 138 23.23 -0.72 15.40
N LEU A 139 22.67 -0.32 14.25
CA LEU A 139 22.22 1.06 14.04
C LEU A 139 20.76 1.25 14.47
N PRO A 140 20.33 2.43 14.95
CA PRO A 140 18.94 2.70 15.30
C PRO A 140 17.95 2.29 14.21
N GLU A 141 16.79 1.78 14.62
CA GLU A 141 15.74 1.31 13.69
C GLU A 141 15.20 2.45 12.81
N PRO A 142 14.83 2.19 11.54
CA PRO A 142 14.33 3.21 10.64
C PRO A 142 12.85 3.54 10.90
N ALA A 143 12.43 3.55 12.17
CA ALA A 143 11.03 3.71 12.58
C ALA A 143 10.44 5.04 12.08
N LEU A 144 11.22 6.13 12.15
CA LEU A 144 10.79 7.44 11.67
C LEU A 144 10.56 7.46 10.16
N PHE A 145 11.35 6.73 9.35
CA PHE A 145 11.21 6.78 7.89
C PHE A 145 9.81 6.34 7.40
N GLN A 146 9.25 5.29 8.01
CA GLN A 146 7.92 4.78 7.64
C GLN A 146 6.75 5.55 8.29
N GLN A 147 7.03 6.49 9.21
CA GLN A 147 6.04 7.32 9.92
C GLN A 147 6.11 8.81 9.53
N SER A 148 7.22 9.29 8.97
CA SER A 148 7.45 10.71 8.70
C SER A 148 7.15 11.04 7.24
N PHE A 149 5.90 10.84 6.83
CA PHE A 149 5.40 11.30 5.55
C PHE A 149 4.04 11.99 5.75
N GLY A 150 3.55 12.66 4.71
CA GLY A 150 2.25 13.32 4.74
C GLY A 150 1.47 13.05 3.47
N TRP A 151 0.15 13.04 3.59
CA TRP A 151 -0.75 12.94 2.45
C TRP A 151 -1.00 14.32 1.88
N LEU A 152 -1.05 14.41 0.56
CA LEU A 152 -1.44 15.63 -0.15
C LEU A 152 -2.72 15.36 -0.93
N ASP A 153 -3.60 16.35 -0.97
CA ASP A 153 -4.76 16.34 -1.83
C ASP A 153 -4.42 16.74 -3.29
N GLU A 154 -5.42 16.74 -4.16
CA GLU A 154 -5.30 17.11 -5.56
C GLU A 154 -4.75 18.53 -5.81
N ASN A 155 -4.82 19.42 -4.83
CA ASN A 155 -4.30 20.79 -4.90
C ASN A 155 -2.92 20.94 -4.24
N GLY A 156 -2.33 19.83 -3.78
CA GLY A 156 -1.04 19.83 -3.08
C GLY A 156 -1.14 20.31 -1.63
N LYS A 157 -2.34 20.39 -1.04
CA LYS A 157 -2.53 20.74 0.37
C LYS A 157 -2.44 19.49 1.23
N GLU A 158 -1.88 19.65 2.43
CA GLU A 158 -1.83 18.58 3.43
C GLU A 158 -3.24 18.04 3.74
N LEU A 159 -3.35 16.72 3.71
CA LEU A 159 -4.59 15.98 3.85
C LEU A 159 -4.63 15.26 5.20
N ARG A 160 -5.77 15.40 5.89
CA ARG A 160 -6.16 14.60 7.05
C ARG A 160 -7.64 14.27 6.94
N TYR A 161 -8.02 13.03 7.25
CA TYR A 161 -9.43 12.64 7.33
C TYR A 161 -10.00 12.81 8.75
N GLN A 162 -11.29 13.12 8.84
CA GLN A 162 -12.02 13.19 10.12
C GLN A 162 -12.33 11.80 10.69
N SER A 163 -12.37 10.77 9.85
CA SER A 163 -12.55 9.37 10.24
C SER A 163 -11.67 8.46 9.37
N LEU A 164 -11.72 7.14 9.61
CA LEU A 164 -10.87 6.19 8.90
C LEU A 164 -11.22 6.11 7.41
N TYR A 165 -10.25 6.43 6.57
CA TYR A 165 -10.27 6.17 5.14
C TYR A 165 -9.96 4.70 4.87
N HIS A 166 -10.80 4.09 4.04
CA HIS A 166 -10.56 2.78 3.46
C HIS A 166 -10.98 2.82 1.99
N HIS A 167 -10.15 2.27 1.10
CA HIS A 167 -10.29 2.39 -0.36
C HIS A 167 -11.52 1.67 -0.94
N ALA A 168 -12.26 0.90 -0.13
CA ALA A 168 -13.56 0.31 -0.47
C ALA A 168 -14.75 1.25 -0.34
N PHE A 169 -14.61 2.36 0.41
CA PHE A 169 -15.72 3.24 0.77
C PHE A 169 -15.48 4.65 0.22
N PRO A 170 -16.55 5.47 0.10
CA PRO A 170 -16.38 6.89 -0.18
C PRO A 170 -15.39 7.53 0.80
N ALA A 171 -14.54 8.41 0.28
CA ALA A 171 -13.57 9.10 1.11
C ALA A 171 -14.29 9.90 2.22
N PRO A 172 -13.87 9.80 3.49
CA PRO A 172 -14.44 10.60 4.56
C PRO A 172 -14.27 12.11 4.35
N PRO A 173 -15.03 12.95 5.06
CA PRO A 173 -14.76 14.39 5.13
C PRO A 173 -13.32 14.68 5.56
N ARG A 174 -12.73 15.74 4.99
CA ARG A 174 -11.40 16.22 5.35
C ARG A 174 -11.47 17.01 6.66
N GLY A 175 -10.49 16.78 7.54
CA GLY A 175 -10.29 17.53 8.77
C GLY A 175 -9.46 18.79 8.55
N ALA A 176 -9.21 19.51 9.64
CA ALA A 176 -8.15 20.51 9.70
C ALA A 176 -6.78 19.84 9.41
N PRO A 177 -5.81 20.59 8.86
CA PRO A 177 -4.46 20.09 8.68
C PRO A 177 -3.89 19.47 9.97
N PRO A 178 -2.98 18.49 9.88
CA PRO A 178 -2.29 17.85 11.00
C PRO A 178 -1.84 18.76 12.16
N ASN A 179 -1.44 20.00 11.85
CA ASN A 179 -0.96 20.99 12.82
C ASN A 179 -2.03 21.98 13.31
N GLN A 180 -3.31 21.67 13.11
CA GLN A 180 -4.44 22.50 13.54
C GLN A 180 -5.48 21.64 14.28
N GLU A 181 -6.17 22.24 15.25
CA GLU A 181 -7.26 21.58 15.98
C GLU A 181 -8.40 21.20 15.03
N ASN A 182 -8.90 19.97 15.15
CA ASN A 182 -10.09 19.51 14.43
C ASN A 182 -11.32 20.02 15.18
N PRO A 183 -12.14 20.93 14.62
CA PRO A 183 -13.26 21.56 15.34
C PRO A 183 -14.48 20.64 15.55
N GLY A 184 -14.34 19.32 15.45
CA GLY A 184 -15.46 18.40 15.29
C GLY A 184 -15.44 17.13 16.14
N ASN A 185 -14.61 17.04 17.18
CA ASN A 185 -14.50 15.81 17.98
C ASN A 185 -15.49 15.70 19.16
N ASP A 186 -16.46 16.63 19.26
CA ASP A 186 -17.54 16.60 20.26
C ASP A 186 -18.91 16.36 19.58
N ARG A 187 -19.20 15.15 19.12
CA ARG A 187 -20.57 14.63 18.95
C ARG A 187 -20.64 13.12 19.11
#